data_AF-A0A534WSE9-F1
#
_entry.id   AF-A0A534WSE9-F1
#
_cell.length_a   1.000
_cell.length_b   1.000
_cell.length_c   1.000
_cell.angle_alpha   90.00
_cell.angle_beta   90.00
_cell.angle_gamma   90.00
#
_symmetry.space_group_name_H-M   'P 1'
#
loop_
_entity.id
_entity.type
_entity.pdbx_description
1 polymer ?
#
loop_
_entity_poly.entity_id
_entity_poly.type
_entity_poly.pdbx_seq_one_letter_code
_entity_poly.pdbx_strand_id
1 'polypeptide(L)'
;MPRISLDGAPIEAQAQDTVAAALLRAGVTTFTRSIKYHRPRGPFCFAGSCGQCLMRIDGLPSLPACRVPVAEGMRCERQNGPLGVENDLFRAADFLFPEGLDHHHLLVRSRLLGRVALEIARRLAGLGELPDGVERPAHGELRRVKLAIVGAGPAGLAAARAGGAGALLIEREGRAGGSQLLFGAPVDTEVGRAEMLLDAECVGLYANDTDIPGNALLAVRHRDRLLAVVAEHVVVATGGVSQPLPFPGVDRPGVYAARGLLALGARVGLELAVVGEGEEAKRCAEALSRRGYEIAMIAGVPRRALGNPVKAVDTAGGTRIRCDAVAIAQPPAPLHELASSAGAQAHFDGAGFPVQTDAEGRTSVPWLFAAGTVAGKPAVPSGEAAGSAACR
;
A
#
# COMPACT_ATOMS: atom_id res chain seq x y z
N MET A 1 -8.17 -26.62 -4.53
CA MET A 1 -8.11 -25.17 -4.83
C MET A 1 -9.19 -24.53 -3.99
N PRO A 2 -8.86 -23.53 -3.16
CA PRO A 2 -9.88 -22.87 -2.36
C PRO A 2 -10.95 -22.23 -3.26
N ARG A 3 -12.22 -22.28 -2.83
CA ARG A 3 -13.34 -21.60 -3.48
C ARG A 3 -13.83 -20.46 -2.59
N ILE A 4 -13.92 -19.27 -3.17
CA ILE A 4 -14.49 -18.07 -2.54
C ILE A 4 -15.72 -17.62 -3.32
N SER A 5 -16.51 -16.69 -2.78
CA SER A 5 -17.60 -16.06 -3.55
C SER A 5 -17.35 -14.56 -3.72
N LEU A 6 -17.64 -14.02 -4.91
CA LEU A 6 -17.72 -12.59 -5.20
C LEU A 6 -19.19 -12.21 -5.45
N ASP A 7 -19.79 -11.39 -4.58
CA ASP A 7 -21.21 -11.00 -4.66
C ASP A 7 -22.15 -12.20 -4.87
N GLY A 8 -21.86 -13.31 -4.17
CA GLY A 8 -22.59 -14.57 -4.27
C GLY A 8 -22.20 -15.49 -5.44
N ALA A 9 -21.41 -15.02 -6.42
CA ALA A 9 -20.91 -15.85 -7.52
C ALA A 9 -19.61 -16.58 -7.13
N PRO A 10 -19.44 -17.88 -7.45
CA PRO A 10 -18.25 -18.63 -7.07
C PRO A 10 -17.01 -18.20 -7.88
N ILE A 11 -15.85 -18.13 -7.22
CA ILE A 11 -14.54 -17.87 -7.80
C ILE A 11 -13.56 -18.95 -7.31
N GLU A 12 -12.83 -19.56 -8.25
CA GLU A 12 -11.74 -20.48 -7.94
C GLU A 12 -10.45 -19.71 -7.69
N ALA A 13 -9.74 -20.09 -6.64
CA ALA A 13 -8.51 -19.44 -6.20
C ALA A 13 -7.37 -20.44 -5.99
N GLN A 14 -6.13 -19.94 -5.93
CA GLN A 14 -4.96 -20.73 -5.54
C GLN A 14 -4.67 -20.53 -4.04
N ALA A 15 -4.02 -21.51 -3.41
CA ALA A 15 -3.78 -21.46 -1.96
C ALA A 15 -2.88 -20.29 -1.53
N GLN A 16 -1.98 -19.84 -2.42
CA GLN A 16 -1.08 -18.72 -2.22
C GLN A 16 -1.63 -17.37 -2.71
N ASP A 17 -2.85 -17.34 -3.26
CA ASP A 17 -3.45 -16.11 -3.76
C ASP A 17 -3.89 -15.22 -2.59
N THR A 18 -3.75 -13.90 -2.78
CA THR A 18 -4.60 -12.95 -2.07
C THR A 18 -5.93 -12.84 -2.79
N VAL A 19 -6.97 -12.29 -2.14
CA VAL A 19 -8.27 -12.07 -2.77
C VAL A 19 -8.12 -11.31 -4.08
N ALA A 20 -7.27 -10.28 -4.13
CA ALA A 20 -7.02 -9.57 -5.38
C ALA A 20 -6.35 -10.41 -6.47
N ALA A 21 -5.41 -11.30 -6.10
CA ALA A 21 -4.78 -12.19 -7.06
C ALA A 21 -5.79 -13.19 -7.65
N ALA A 22 -6.66 -13.77 -6.83
CA ALA A 22 -7.72 -14.67 -7.26
C ALA A 22 -8.73 -13.98 -8.21
N LEU A 23 -9.19 -12.78 -7.84
CA LEU A 23 -10.14 -12.02 -8.65
C LEU A 23 -9.55 -11.60 -10.01
N LEU A 24 -8.30 -11.10 -10.03
CA LEU A 24 -7.64 -10.75 -11.28
C LEU A 24 -7.41 -11.97 -12.18
N ARG A 25 -7.07 -13.13 -11.60
CA ARG A 25 -6.93 -14.41 -12.32
C ARG A 25 -8.25 -14.86 -12.94
N ALA A 26 -9.37 -14.60 -12.28
CA ALA A 26 -10.72 -14.83 -12.80
C ALA A 26 -11.20 -13.77 -13.80
N GLY A 27 -10.35 -12.78 -14.16
CA GLY A 27 -10.69 -11.71 -15.10
C GLY A 27 -11.50 -10.56 -14.48
N VAL A 28 -11.71 -10.56 -13.16
CA VAL A 28 -12.39 -9.47 -12.46
C VAL A 28 -11.40 -8.34 -12.24
N THR A 29 -11.67 -7.18 -12.85
CA THR A 29 -10.80 -6.00 -12.78
C THR A 29 -11.41 -4.84 -12.00
N THR A 30 -12.74 -4.83 -11.83
CA THR A 30 -13.46 -3.82 -11.05
C THR A 30 -13.85 -4.38 -9.69
N PHE A 31 -13.17 -3.90 -8.66
CA PHE A 31 -13.32 -4.34 -7.27
C PHE A 31 -14.27 -3.43 -6.48
N THR A 32 -14.31 -2.16 -6.86
CA THR A 32 -15.14 -1.14 -6.23
C THR A 32 -15.39 0.00 -7.21
N ARG A 33 -16.15 1.01 -6.78
CA ARG A 33 -16.42 2.24 -7.52
C ARG A 33 -15.90 3.43 -6.71
N SER A 34 -15.47 4.49 -7.38
CA SER A 34 -15.05 5.72 -6.68
C SER A 34 -16.23 6.37 -5.96
N ILE A 35 -16.00 6.86 -4.75
CA ILE A 35 -17.06 7.36 -3.83
C ILE A 35 -18.00 8.35 -4.52
N LYS A 36 -17.44 9.36 -5.20
CA LYS A 36 -18.23 10.46 -5.76
C LYS A 36 -18.63 10.28 -7.22
N TYR A 37 -17.71 9.77 -8.04
CA TYR A 37 -17.87 9.73 -9.49
C TYR A 37 -18.23 8.34 -10.01
N HIS A 38 -18.29 7.33 -9.14
CA HIS A 38 -18.64 5.96 -9.48
C HIS A 38 -17.81 5.40 -10.64
N ARG A 39 -16.57 5.88 -10.76
CA ARG A 39 -15.60 5.35 -11.73
C ARG A 39 -15.19 3.95 -11.27
N PRO A 40 -15.08 2.98 -12.17
CA PRO A 40 -14.61 1.64 -11.81
C PRO A 40 -13.20 1.74 -11.22
N ARG A 41 -12.93 1.00 -10.12
CA ARG A 41 -11.63 0.96 -9.45
C ARG A 41 -11.19 -0.49 -9.23
N GLY A 42 -9.89 -0.70 -9.34
CA GLY A 42 -9.21 -1.97 -9.09
C GLY A 42 -7.91 -1.75 -8.30
N PRO A 43 -7.22 -2.82 -7.89
CA PRO A 43 -5.95 -2.68 -7.16
C PRO A 43 -4.92 -1.90 -7.97
N PHE A 44 -4.11 -1.08 -7.30
CA PHE A 44 -3.01 -0.34 -7.91
C PHE A 44 -1.64 -0.75 -7.34
N CYS A 45 -1.44 -0.54 -6.04
CA CYS A 45 -0.11 -0.69 -5.40
C CYS A 45 0.23 -2.12 -4.97
N PHE A 46 -0.77 -2.98 -4.76
CA PHE A 46 -0.64 -4.31 -4.13
C PHE A 46 0.08 -4.33 -2.77
N ALA A 47 0.12 -3.19 -2.08
CA ALA A 47 0.79 -3.01 -0.79
C ALA A 47 -0.16 -2.53 0.32
N GLY A 48 -1.47 -2.44 0.04
CA GLY A 48 -2.50 -1.90 0.94
C GLY A 48 -2.55 -0.38 1.07
N SER A 49 -1.64 0.37 0.44
CA SER A 49 -1.50 1.82 0.65
C SER A 49 -2.43 2.70 -0.20
N CYS A 50 -2.94 2.20 -1.33
CA CYS A 50 -3.68 3.04 -2.30
C CYS A 50 -5.19 3.18 -2.05
N GLY A 51 -5.78 2.32 -1.22
CA GLY A 51 -7.24 2.30 -0.97
C GLY A 51 -8.15 1.96 -2.17
N GLN A 52 -7.61 1.48 -3.30
CA GLN A 52 -8.40 1.26 -4.53
C GLN A 52 -9.08 -0.12 -4.65
N CYS A 53 -8.72 -1.06 -3.78
CA CYS A 53 -9.22 -2.45 -3.80
C CYS A 53 -9.92 -2.83 -2.49
N LEU A 54 -10.58 -1.86 -1.87
CA LEU A 54 -11.30 -2.08 -0.62
C LEU A 54 -12.57 -2.89 -0.90
N MET A 55 -12.72 -3.98 -0.17
CA MET A 55 -13.84 -4.92 -0.27
C MET A 55 -14.31 -5.32 1.12
N ARG A 56 -15.58 -5.73 1.20
CA ARG A 56 -16.12 -6.33 2.42
C ARG A 56 -15.86 -7.82 2.33
N ILE A 57 -15.11 -8.37 3.26
CA ILE A 57 -14.66 -9.76 3.24
C ILE A 57 -15.07 -10.40 4.56
N ASP A 58 -15.87 -11.46 4.49
CA ASP A 58 -16.45 -12.18 5.64
C ASP A 58 -17.11 -11.25 6.66
N GLY A 59 -17.82 -10.24 6.15
CA GLY A 59 -18.51 -9.25 6.99
C GLY A 59 -17.63 -8.08 7.43
N LEU A 60 -16.30 -8.17 7.31
CA LEU A 60 -15.39 -7.09 7.68
C LEU A 60 -15.27 -6.06 6.54
N PRO A 61 -15.62 -4.79 6.77
CA PRO A 61 -15.69 -3.82 5.70
C PRO A 61 -14.33 -3.23 5.32
N SER A 62 -14.22 -2.82 4.07
CA SER A 62 -13.12 -2.00 3.56
C SER A 62 -11.74 -2.60 3.82
N LEU A 63 -11.63 -3.93 3.72
CA LEU A 63 -10.35 -4.62 3.76
C LEU A 63 -9.63 -4.48 2.41
N PRO A 64 -8.31 -4.21 2.39
CA PRO A 64 -7.55 -4.15 1.16
C PRO A 64 -7.41 -5.56 0.58
N ALA A 65 -8.21 -5.90 -0.44
CA ALA A 65 -8.24 -7.24 -1.04
C ALA A 65 -6.88 -7.74 -1.51
N CYS A 66 -5.94 -6.83 -1.81
CA CYS A 66 -4.57 -7.17 -2.18
C CYS A 66 -3.69 -7.69 -1.03
N ARG A 67 -4.10 -7.52 0.24
CA ARG A 67 -3.38 -8.03 1.43
C ARG A 67 -4.09 -9.18 2.13
N VAL A 68 -5.33 -9.50 1.77
CA VAL A 68 -6.10 -10.57 2.43
C VAL A 68 -5.78 -11.90 1.74
N PRO A 69 -5.15 -12.88 2.40
CA PRO A 69 -4.95 -14.22 1.86
C PRO A 69 -6.29 -14.92 1.63
N VAL A 70 -6.39 -15.73 0.59
CA VAL A 70 -7.59 -16.54 0.36
C VAL A 70 -7.71 -17.67 1.37
N ALA A 71 -8.92 -17.90 1.87
CA ALA A 71 -9.32 -19.12 2.57
C ALA A 71 -10.57 -19.74 1.93
N GLU A 72 -10.76 -21.04 2.12
CA GLU A 72 -11.95 -21.75 1.64
C GLU A 72 -13.23 -21.13 2.22
N GLY A 73 -14.23 -20.91 1.37
CA GLY A 73 -15.54 -20.41 1.77
C GLY A 73 -15.64 -18.91 2.05
N MET A 74 -14.56 -18.14 1.83
CA MET A 74 -14.58 -16.69 2.02
C MET A 74 -15.67 -16.01 1.18
N ARG A 75 -16.38 -15.05 1.78
CA ARG A 75 -17.37 -14.20 1.10
C ARG A 75 -16.79 -12.82 0.85
N CYS A 76 -16.56 -12.49 -0.41
CA CYS A 76 -16.08 -11.20 -0.86
C CYS A 76 -17.23 -10.41 -1.50
N GLU A 77 -17.42 -9.18 -1.07
CA GLU A 77 -18.50 -8.30 -1.53
C GLU A 77 -17.89 -6.97 -2.00
N ARG A 78 -18.28 -6.56 -3.20
CA ARG A 78 -17.85 -5.28 -3.75
C ARG A 78 -18.65 -4.14 -3.12
N GLN A 79 -17.95 -3.06 -2.82
CA GLN A 79 -18.53 -1.90 -2.14
C GLN A 79 -18.88 -0.77 -3.13
N ASN A 80 -19.74 0.14 -2.68
CA ASN A 80 -20.07 1.38 -3.39
C ASN A 80 -20.75 1.19 -4.76
N GLY A 81 -21.64 0.21 -4.89
CA GLY A 81 -22.46 -0.03 -6.07
C GLY A 81 -23.91 -0.30 -5.68
N PRO A 82 -24.77 0.73 -5.53
CA PRO A 82 -26.10 0.59 -4.93
C PRO A 82 -27.08 -0.32 -5.69
N LEU A 83 -26.77 -0.67 -6.94
CA LEU A 83 -27.50 -1.66 -7.75
C LEU A 83 -26.57 -2.75 -8.30
N GLY A 84 -25.46 -2.98 -7.61
CA GLY A 84 -24.35 -3.81 -8.07
C GLY A 84 -23.30 -2.99 -8.84
N VAL A 85 -22.04 -3.38 -8.70
CA VAL A 85 -20.90 -2.65 -9.30
C VAL A 85 -20.94 -2.64 -10.83
N GLU A 86 -21.51 -3.66 -11.47
CA GLU A 86 -21.63 -3.71 -12.94
C GLU A 86 -22.78 -2.84 -13.48
N ASN A 87 -23.89 -2.75 -12.73
CA ASN A 87 -25.11 -2.05 -13.13
C ASN A 87 -25.30 -0.70 -12.43
N ASP A 88 -24.19 -0.05 -12.08
CA ASP A 88 -24.21 1.19 -11.32
C ASP A 88 -24.77 2.37 -12.15
N LEU A 89 -25.96 2.85 -11.79
CA LEU A 89 -26.62 4.00 -12.44
C LEU A 89 -25.81 5.30 -12.32
N PHE A 90 -24.99 5.43 -11.28
CA PHE A 90 -24.18 6.62 -11.05
C PHE A 90 -22.93 6.68 -11.92
N ARG A 91 -22.66 5.65 -12.75
CA ARG A 91 -21.56 5.65 -13.74
C ARG A 91 -21.61 6.84 -14.71
N ALA A 92 -22.79 7.44 -14.89
CA ALA A 92 -22.98 8.61 -15.76
C ALA A 92 -22.51 9.93 -15.11
N ALA A 93 -22.14 9.93 -13.83
CA ALA A 93 -21.73 11.14 -13.11
C ALA A 93 -20.57 11.86 -13.82
N ASP A 94 -19.59 11.12 -14.32
CA ASP A 94 -18.44 11.69 -15.02
C ASP A 94 -18.81 12.35 -16.36
N PHE A 95 -19.85 11.84 -17.04
CA PHE A 95 -20.38 12.42 -18.26
C PHE A 95 -21.22 13.68 -17.99
N LEU A 96 -22.03 13.66 -16.93
CA LEU A 96 -22.88 14.78 -16.54
C LEU A 96 -22.10 15.94 -15.90
N PHE A 97 -20.98 15.61 -15.24
CA PHE A 97 -20.15 16.56 -14.50
C PHE A 97 -18.68 16.48 -14.94
N PRO A 98 -18.37 16.73 -16.22
CA PRO A 98 -17.02 16.55 -16.77
C PRO A 98 -15.99 17.52 -16.16
N GLU A 99 -16.43 18.70 -15.75
CA GLU A 99 -15.62 19.72 -15.04
C GLU A 99 -15.67 19.56 -13.51
N GLY A 100 -16.21 18.44 -13.03
CA GLY A 100 -16.41 18.16 -11.61
C GLY A 100 -17.80 18.55 -11.10
N LEU A 101 -18.20 17.89 -10.01
CA LEU A 101 -19.50 18.10 -9.37
C LEU A 101 -19.33 19.02 -8.15
N ASP A 102 -19.79 20.27 -8.24
CA ASP A 102 -19.89 21.16 -7.08
C ASP A 102 -21.14 20.88 -6.23
N HIS A 103 -21.02 19.86 -5.39
CA HIS A 103 -22.05 19.48 -4.43
C HIS A 103 -22.24 20.46 -3.25
N HIS A 104 -21.36 21.47 -3.06
CA HIS A 104 -21.50 22.44 -1.97
C HIS A 104 -22.49 23.55 -2.32
N HIS A 105 -22.68 23.84 -3.61
CA HIS A 105 -23.64 24.84 -4.09
C HIS A 105 -24.80 24.24 -4.89
N LEU A 106 -24.80 22.92 -5.12
CA LEU A 106 -25.92 22.24 -5.76
C LEU A 106 -27.16 22.29 -4.86
N LEU A 107 -28.29 22.77 -5.39
CA LEU A 107 -29.61 22.73 -4.75
C LEU A 107 -29.74 23.47 -3.39
N VAL A 108 -28.73 24.23 -2.97
CA VAL A 108 -28.72 24.98 -1.69
C VAL A 108 -29.69 26.15 -1.64
N ARG A 109 -30.18 26.63 -2.80
CA ARG A 109 -31.14 27.73 -2.89
C ARG A 109 -32.56 27.34 -2.44
N SER A 110 -32.87 26.04 -2.37
CA SER A 110 -34.16 25.53 -1.91
C SER A 110 -33.98 24.70 -0.65
N ARG A 111 -34.65 25.07 0.45
CA ARG A 111 -34.61 24.33 1.72
C ARG A 111 -35.13 22.90 1.61
N LEU A 112 -36.09 22.66 0.71
CA LEU A 112 -36.66 21.33 0.48
C LEU A 112 -35.72 20.47 -0.36
N LEU A 113 -35.31 20.99 -1.52
CA LEU A 113 -34.41 20.26 -2.43
C LEU A 113 -33.04 20.02 -1.79
N GLY A 114 -32.51 20.99 -1.03
CA GLY A 114 -31.27 20.82 -0.29
C GLY A 114 -31.36 19.72 0.77
N ARG A 115 -32.50 19.57 1.46
CA ARG A 115 -32.71 18.49 2.44
C ARG A 115 -32.74 17.12 1.77
N VAL A 116 -33.47 17.00 0.67
CA VAL A 116 -33.56 15.75 -0.11
C VAL A 116 -32.19 15.39 -0.70
N ALA A 117 -31.50 16.35 -1.31
CA ALA A 117 -30.16 16.15 -1.88
C ALA A 117 -29.15 15.71 -0.81
N LEU A 118 -29.19 16.28 0.39
CA LEU A 118 -28.32 15.89 1.50
C LEU A 118 -28.58 14.46 1.97
N GLU A 119 -29.84 14.04 2.06
CA GLU A 119 -30.20 12.67 2.45
C GLU A 119 -29.72 11.64 1.41
N ILE A 120 -29.87 11.94 0.12
CA ILE A 120 -29.32 11.12 -0.97
C ILE A 120 -27.80 11.09 -0.88
N ALA A 121 -27.16 12.25 -0.71
CA ALA A 121 -25.70 12.35 -0.61
C ALA A 121 -25.15 11.55 0.57
N ARG A 122 -25.81 11.57 1.74
CA ARG A 122 -25.40 10.77 2.92
C ARG A 122 -25.40 9.27 2.64
N ARG A 123 -26.38 8.77 1.87
CA ARG A 123 -26.47 7.35 1.50
C ARG A 123 -25.42 6.94 0.46
N LEU A 124 -24.95 7.89 -0.35
CA LEU A 124 -23.95 7.66 -1.40
C LEU A 124 -22.52 7.99 -0.97
N ALA A 125 -22.33 8.79 0.09
CA ALA A 125 -21.01 9.25 0.54
C ALA A 125 -20.22 8.20 1.36
N GLY A 126 -20.85 7.08 1.71
CA GLY A 126 -20.23 6.01 2.50
C GLY A 126 -19.46 5.01 1.63
N LEU A 127 -18.48 4.34 2.24
CA LEU A 127 -17.76 3.22 1.63
C LEU A 127 -18.11 1.93 2.38
N GLY A 128 -19.08 1.18 1.85
CA GLY A 128 -19.53 -0.12 2.41
C GLY A 128 -20.44 -0.02 3.63
N GLU A 129 -20.67 -1.18 4.24
CA GLU A 129 -21.55 -1.38 5.39
C GLU A 129 -20.73 -1.66 6.66
N LEU A 130 -21.35 -1.56 7.84
CA LEU A 130 -20.68 -1.91 9.09
C LEU A 130 -20.47 -3.44 9.22
N PRO A 131 -19.60 -3.87 10.15
CA PRO A 131 -19.42 -5.30 10.44
C PRO A 131 -20.73 -6.00 10.83
N ASP A 132 -20.88 -7.27 10.45
CA ASP A 132 -22.07 -8.10 10.77
C ASP A 132 -22.23 -8.35 12.29
N GLY A 133 -21.13 -8.25 13.04
CA GLY A 133 -21.10 -8.57 14.46
C GLY A 133 -20.19 -7.63 15.25
N VAL A 134 -20.39 -7.63 16.56
CA VAL A 134 -19.49 -6.95 17.50
C VAL A 134 -18.44 -7.96 17.95
N GLU A 135 -17.19 -7.70 17.60
CA GLU A 135 -16.05 -8.45 18.09
C GLU A 135 -15.38 -7.68 19.23
N ARG A 136 -15.14 -8.35 20.37
CA ARG A 136 -14.39 -7.72 21.46
C ARG A 136 -12.91 -7.69 21.07
N PRO A 137 -12.23 -6.53 21.14
CA PRO A 137 -10.80 -6.48 20.89
C PRO A 137 -10.07 -7.45 21.82
N ALA A 138 -9.13 -8.21 21.28
CA ALA A 138 -8.24 -9.03 22.10
C ALA A 138 -7.44 -8.14 23.07
N HIS A 139 -7.11 -8.69 24.23
CA HIS A 139 -6.30 -7.96 25.21
C HIS A 139 -4.93 -7.61 24.62
N GLY A 140 -4.53 -6.36 24.85
CA GLY A 140 -3.21 -5.89 24.45
C GLY A 140 -2.11 -6.43 25.35
N GLU A 141 -0.91 -6.53 24.78
CA GLU A 141 0.31 -6.92 25.49
C GLU A 141 1.28 -5.74 25.55
N LEU A 142 2.12 -5.69 26.58
CA LEU A 142 3.16 -4.69 26.73
C LEU A 142 4.53 -5.38 26.70
N ARG A 143 5.46 -4.81 25.95
CA ARG A 143 6.84 -5.27 25.89
C ARG A 143 7.82 -4.11 25.99
N ARG A 144 8.94 -4.35 26.68
CA ARG A 144 10.06 -3.41 26.77
C ARG A 144 11.26 -3.95 26.02
N VAL A 145 11.90 -3.09 25.23
CA VAL A 145 13.10 -3.43 24.46
C VAL A 145 14.08 -2.27 24.51
N LYS A 146 15.37 -2.55 24.27
CA LYS A 146 16.35 -1.46 24.12
C LYS A 146 16.22 -0.80 22.76
N LEU A 147 16.06 -1.61 21.73
CA LEU A 147 15.97 -1.17 20.34
C LEU A 147 14.76 -1.81 19.66
N ALA A 148 13.88 -0.98 19.10
CA ALA A 148 12.85 -1.42 18.16
C ALA A 148 13.24 -1.02 16.73
N ILE A 149 13.08 -1.92 15.77
CA ILE A 149 13.37 -1.68 14.35
C ILE A 149 12.08 -1.93 13.58
N VAL A 150 11.63 -0.94 12.81
CA VAL A 150 10.37 -1.02 12.06
C VAL A 150 10.65 -1.23 10.58
N GLY A 151 10.34 -2.43 10.09
CA GLY A 151 10.50 -2.89 8.71
C GLY A 151 11.69 -3.84 8.54
N ALA A 152 11.46 -5.06 8.06
CA ALA A 152 12.48 -6.08 7.78
C ALA A 152 12.89 -6.09 6.29
N GLY A 153 12.97 -4.91 5.68
CA GLY A 153 13.69 -4.72 4.42
C GLY A 153 15.21 -4.79 4.60
N PRO A 154 15.99 -4.60 3.53
CA PRO A 154 17.46 -4.66 3.59
C PRO A 154 18.08 -3.74 4.66
N ALA A 155 17.52 -2.55 4.87
CA ALA A 155 18.00 -1.61 5.88
C ALA A 155 17.70 -2.10 7.32
N GLY A 156 16.50 -2.62 7.57
CA GLY A 156 16.14 -3.11 8.91
C GLY A 156 16.82 -4.41 9.29
N LEU A 157 17.01 -5.33 8.33
CA LEU A 157 17.81 -6.54 8.52
C LEU A 157 19.26 -6.19 8.89
N ALA A 158 19.86 -5.24 8.16
CA ALA A 158 21.18 -4.72 8.46
C ALA A 158 21.25 -4.06 9.84
N ALA A 159 20.26 -3.23 10.19
CA ALA A 159 20.16 -2.61 11.52
C ALA A 159 20.01 -3.65 12.64
N ALA A 160 19.26 -4.73 12.41
CA ALA A 160 19.07 -5.79 13.40
C ALA A 160 20.36 -6.56 13.67
N ARG A 161 21.14 -6.89 12.63
CA ARG A 161 22.47 -7.53 12.80
C ARG A 161 23.42 -6.63 13.58
N ALA A 162 23.45 -5.33 13.27
CA ALA A 162 24.31 -4.36 13.93
C ALA A 162 23.87 -3.99 15.36
N GLY A 163 22.56 -4.04 15.63
CA GLY A 163 21.94 -3.66 16.91
C GLY A 163 22.11 -4.66 18.04
N GLY A 164 22.67 -5.84 17.78
CA GLY A 164 23.01 -6.81 18.82
C GLY A 164 21.81 -7.43 19.57
N ALA A 165 22.06 -7.93 20.78
CA ALA A 165 21.08 -8.71 21.54
C ALA A 165 19.96 -7.84 22.13
N GLY A 166 18.71 -8.30 21.98
CA GLY A 166 17.54 -7.65 22.58
C GLY A 166 16.89 -6.55 21.72
N ALA A 167 17.32 -6.40 20.47
CA ALA A 167 16.57 -5.65 19.47
C ALA A 167 15.34 -6.44 19.02
N LEU A 168 14.24 -5.73 18.75
CA LEU A 168 13.00 -6.29 18.20
C LEU A 168 12.75 -5.71 16.81
N LEU A 169 12.86 -6.54 15.78
CA LEU A 169 12.53 -6.21 14.40
C LEU A 169 11.06 -6.54 14.13
N ILE A 170 10.31 -5.54 13.68
CA ILE A 170 8.86 -5.59 13.45
C ILE A 170 8.60 -5.50 11.95
N GLU A 171 7.97 -6.52 11.37
CA GLU A 171 7.65 -6.60 9.95
C GLU A 171 6.17 -6.90 9.75
N ARG A 172 5.52 -6.08 8.93
CA ARG A 172 4.07 -6.16 8.70
C ARG A 172 3.68 -7.33 7.79
N GLU A 173 4.61 -7.81 6.98
CA GLU A 173 4.40 -8.94 6.07
C GLU A 173 4.80 -10.28 6.75
N GLY A 174 4.25 -11.39 6.29
CA GLY A 174 4.60 -12.73 6.78
C GLY A 174 6.00 -13.23 6.38
N ARG A 175 6.85 -12.36 5.82
CA ARG A 175 8.22 -12.68 5.41
C ARG A 175 9.11 -11.43 5.38
N ALA A 176 10.37 -11.59 5.79
CA ALA A 176 11.38 -10.55 5.69
C ALA A 176 11.99 -10.44 4.27
N GLY A 177 12.60 -9.29 3.98
CA GLY A 177 13.32 -8.99 2.74
C GLY A 177 12.81 -7.74 2.02
N GLY A 178 11.58 -7.30 2.30
CA GLY A 178 10.99 -6.10 1.73
C GLY A 178 11.15 -6.03 0.20
N SER A 179 11.77 -4.96 -0.29
CA SER A 179 11.94 -4.73 -1.73
C SER A 179 12.85 -5.74 -2.44
N GLN A 180 13.75 -6.45 -1.74
CA GLN A 180 14.62 -7.46 -2.35
C GLN A 180 13.83 -8.61 -2.96
N LEU A 181 12.72 -8.99 -2.29
CA LEU A 181 11.81 -10.04 -2.72
C LEU A 181 11.18 -9.76 -4.08
N LEU A 182 10.99 -8.48 -4.43
CA LEU A 182 10.34 -8.07 -5.68
C LEU A 182 11.21 -8.37 -6.92
N PHE A 183 12.52 -8.39 -6.75
CA PHE A 183 13.47 -8.47 -7.87
C PHE A 183 14.18 -9.82 -7.95
N GLY A 184 13.80 -10.79 -7.11
CA GLY A 184 14.39 -12.12 -7.05
C GLY A 184 15.81 -12.13 -6.49
N ALA A 185 16.20 -11.09 -5.72
CA ALA A 185 17.50 -11.05 -5.07
C ALA A 185 17.50 -12.03 -3.86
N PRO A 186 18.60 -12.76 -3.61
CA PRO A 186 18.75 -13.52 -2.37
C PRO A 186 18.53 -12.61 -1.16
N VAL A 187 17.72 -13.08 -0.23
CA VAL A 187 17.46 -12.39 1.04
C VAL A 187 18.15 -13.17 2.15
N ASP A 188 19.21 -12.58 2.69
CA ASP A 188 19.75 -13.02 3.97
C ASP A 188 18.79 -12.51 5.07
N THR A 189 18.11 -13.44 5.74
CA THR A 189 17.13 -13.17 6.79
C THR A 189 17.71 -13.28 8.19
N GLU A 190 19.03 -13.54 8.32
CA GLU A 190 19.69 -13.58 9.62
C GLU A 190 19.61 -12.22 10.31
N VAL A 191 19.18 -12.19 11.56
CA VAL A 191 19.08 -10.96 12.36
C VAL A 191 20.02 -10.96 13.57
N GLY A 192 21.02 -11.86 13.54
CA GLY A 192 21.97 -12.04 14.62
C GLY A 192 21.26 -12.42 15.93
N ARG A 193 21.36 -11.55 16.93
CA ARG A 193 20.76 -11.74 18.27
C ARG A 193 19.45 -10.97 18.48
N ALA A 194 18.93 -10.34 17.44
CA ALA A 194 17.63 -9.69 17.48
C ALA A 194 16.49 -10.73 17.38
N GLU A 195 15.32 -10.37 17.88
CA GLU A 195 14.09 -11.09 17.62
C GLU A 195 13.38 -10.46 16.40
N MET A 196 12.77 -11.29 15.56
CA MET A 196 11.95 -10.83 14.44
C MET A 196 10.48 -11.22 14.67
N LEU A 197 9.61 -10.24 14.60
CA LEU A 197 8.16 -10.39 14.65
C LEU A 197 7.56 -10.10 13.28
N LEU A 198 7.11 -11.15 12.60
CA LEU A 198 6.40 -11.08 11.32
C LEU A 198 4.89 -10.87 11.55
N ASP A 199 4.16 -10.49 10.50
CA ASP A 199 2.72 -10.16 10.58
C ASP A 199 2.41 -9.11 11.67
N ALA A 200 3.36 -8.20 11.90
CA ALA A 200 3.32 -7.18 12.94
C ALA A 200 3.53 -5.79 12.32
N GLU A 201 2.47 -4.98 12.31
CA GLU A 201 2.46 -3.66 11.70
C GLU A 201 2.54 -2.58 12.77
N CYS A 202 3.62 -1.80 12.77
CA CYS A 202 3.70 -0.59 13.57
C CYS A 202 2.73 0.46 12.98
N VAL A 203 1.62 0.71 13.68
CA VAL A 203 0.56 1.64 13.26
C VAL A 203 0.70 3.02 13.90
N GLY A 204 1.56 3.15 14.91
CA GLY A 204 1.84 4.42 15.58
C GLY A 204 3.19 4.41 16.30
N LEU A 205 3.87 5.56 16.27
CA LEU A 205 5.12 5.81 16.97
C LEU A 205 5.01 7.17 17.67
N TYR A 206 5.27 7.16 18.97
CA TYR A 206 5.10 8.31 19.85
C TYR A 206 6.31 8.47 20.77
N ALA A 207 6.54 9.69 21.24
CA ALA A 207 7.34 9.87 22.46
C ALA A 207 6.63 9.15 23.60
N ASN A 208 7.39 8.44 24.43
CA ASN A 208 6.82 7.74 25.57
C ASN A 208 6.41 8.75 26.65
N ASP A 209 5.11 8.89 26.87
CA ASP A 209 4.49 9.73 27.89
C ASP A 209 3.93 8.91 29.09
N THR A 210 4.34 7.64 29.19
CA THR A 210 3.95 6.72 30.27
C THR A 210 4.96 6.70 31.42
N ASP A 211 4.63 6.02 32.52
CA ASP A 211 5.52 5.77 33.66
C ASP A 211 6.52 4.62 33.41
N ILE A 212 6.42 3.94 32.26
CA ILE A 212 7.27 2.80 31.91
C ILE A 212 8.62 3.32 31.39
N PRO A 213 9.79 2.86 31.89
CA PRO A 213 11.06 3.41 31.43
C PRO A 213 11.38 3.04 29.98
N GLY A 214 11.66 4.07 29.18
CA GLY A 214 11.98 4.07 27.75
C GLY A 214 11.64 5.43 27.13
N ASN A 215 12.10 5.69 25.90
CA ASN A 215 11.92 6.98 25.23
C ASN A 215 10.77 6.99 24.21
N ALA A 216 10.46 5.84 23.63
CA ALA A 216 9.48 5.70 22.57
C ALA A 216 8.39 4.70 22.95
N LEU A 217 7.16 4.98 22.52
CA LEU A 217 6.01 4.07 22.59
C LEU A 217 5.55 3.73 21.18
N LEU A 218 5.58 2.45 20.82
CA LEU A 218 5.09 1.94 19.54
C LEU A 218 3.76 1.21 19.76
N ALA A 219 2.78 1.52 18.93
CA ALA A 219 1.56 0.74 18.80
C ALA A 219 1.73 -0.24 17.63
N VAL A 220 1.83 -1.53 17.92
CA VAL A 220 2.04 -2.59 16.93
C VAL A 220 0.79 -3.45 16.86
N ARG A 221 0.15 -3.51 15.70
CA ARG A 221 -0.89 -4.52 15.43
C ARG A 221 -0.20 -5.82 15.07
N HIS A 222 -0.34 -6.85 15.90
CA HIS A 222 0.18 -8.18 15.64
C HIS A 222 -1.01 -9.15 15.59
N ARG A 223 -1.36 -9.58 14.37
CA ARG A 223 -2.56 -10.38 14.10
C ARG A 223 -3.84 -9.69 14.60
N ASP A 224 -4.55 -10.30 15.54
CA ASP A 224 -5.79 -9.85 16.16
C ASP A 224 -5.57 -9.01 17.44
N ARG A 225 -4.31 -8.73 17.80
CA ARG A 225 -3.95 -8.06 19.06
C ARG A 225 -3.17 -6.76 18.87
N LEU A 226 -3.23 -5.93 19.90
CA LEU A 226 -2.33 -4.78 20.07
C LEU A 226 -1.13 -5.18 20.93
N LEU A 227 0.07 -4.92 20.44
CA LEU A 227 1.32 -4.99 21.18
C LEU A 227 1.86 -3.56 21.37
N ALA A 228 1.86 -3.08 22.60
CA ALA A 228 2.55 -1.86 22.97
C ALA A 228 4.04 -2.17 23.20
N VAL A 229 4.94 -1.50 22.49
CA VAL A 229 6.39 -1.65 22.67
C VAL A 229 6.96 -0.36 23.20
N VAL A 230 7.53 -0.39 24.40
CA VAL A 230 8.32 0.72 24.95
C VAL A 230 9.79 0.47 24.65
N ALA A 231 10.43 1.41 23.95
CA ALA A 231 11.81 1.27 23.48
C ALA A 231 12.70 2.44 23.94
N GLU A 232 13.98 2.17 24.22
CA GLU A 232 14.97 3.24 24.46
C GLU A 232 15.34 3.94 23.15
N HIS A 233 15.47 3.18 22.05
CA HIS A 233 15.76 3.69 20.72
C HIS A 233 14.91 3.02 19.65
N VAL A 234 14.68 3.72 18.54
CA VAL A 234 13.92 3.21 17.40
C VAL A 234 14.66 3.46 16.10
N VAL A 235 14.76 2.45 15.23
CA VAL A 235 15.18 2.60 13.83
C VAL A 235 13.97 2.42 12.92
N VAL A 236 13.60 3.47 12.20
CA VAL A 236 12.57 3.42 11.15
C VAL A 236 13.23 3.00 9.83
N ALA A 237 12.87 1.82 9.34
CA ALA A 237 13.34 1.23 8.09
C ALA A 237 12.16 0.81 7.18
N THR A 238 11.09 1.61 7.21
CA THR A 238 9.79 1.37 6.56
C THR A 238 9.83 1.36 5.04
N GLY A 239 10.94 1.79 4.44
CA GLY A 239 11.13 1.79 3.00
C GLY A 239 10.32 2.88 2.30
N GLY A 240 9.64 2.51 1.22
CA GLY A 240 8.86 3.44 0.42
C GLY A 240 7.75 2.76 -0.37
N VAL A 241 6.80 3.57 -0.86
CA VAL A 241 5.58 3.12 -1.54
C VAL A 241 5.51 3.61 -2.98
N SER A 242 4.93 2.80 -3.87
CA SER A 242 4.70 3.23 -5.25
C SER A 242 3.67 4.34 -5.34
N GLN A 243 3.96 5.34 -6.18
CA GLN A 243 3.06 6.46 -6.45
C GLN A 243 2.44 6.37 -7.84
N PRO A 244 1.19 6.83 -8.02
CA PRO A 244 0.62 7.01 -9.34
C PRO A 244 1.23 8.24 -10.03
N LEU A 245 1.15 8.29 -11.36
CA LEU A 245 1.47 9.50 -12.14
C LEU A 245 0.18 10.27 -12.48
N PRO A 246 0.16 11.61 -12.41
CA PRO A 246 -1.05 12.39 -12.65
C PRO A 246 -1.34 12.53 -14.15
N PHE A 247 -1.95 11.51 -14.76
CA PHE A 247 -2.44 11.58 -16.14
C PHE A 247 -3.89 11.10 -16.29
N PRO A 248 -4.65 11.59 -17.28
CA PRO A 248 -6.03 11.16 -17.52
C PRO A 248 -6.17 9.63 -17.68
N GLY A 249 -7.06 9.04 -16.88
CA GLY A 249 -7.31 7.60 -16.90
C GLY A 249 -6.33 6.75 -16.08
N VAL A 250 -5.43 7.37 -15.30
CA VAL A 250 -4.55 6.64 -14.36
C VAL A 250 -5.34 5.82 -13.33
N ASP A 251 -6.58 6.19 -13.04
CA ASP A 251 -7.44 5.52 -12.06
C ASP A 251 -8.23 4.32 -12.61
N ARG A 252 -8.07 4.01 -13.90
CA ARG A 252 -8.77 2.91 -14.57
C ARG A 252 -8.25 1.54 -14.07
N PRO A 253 -9.11 0.53 -13.92
CA PRO A 253 -8.68 -0.86 -13.82
C PRO A 253 -7.73 -1.24 -14.95
N GLY A 254 -6.61 -1.90 -14.62
CA GLY A 254 -5.54 -2.17 -15.59
C GLY A 254 -4.36 -1.19 -15.51
N VAL A 255 -4.44 -0.14 -14.69
CA VAL A 255 -3.26 0.66 -14.31
C VAL A 255 -2.76 0.18 -12.94
N TYR A 256 -1.50 -0.25 -12.89
CA TYR A 256 -0.88 -0.83 -11.70
C TYR A 256 0.46 -0.17 -11.40
N ALA A 257 0.91 -0.26 -10.15
CA ALA A 257 2.32 -0.03 -9.83
C ALA A 257 3.17 -1.21 -10.30
N ALA A 258 4.30 -0.95 -10.97
CA ALA A 258 5.18 -2.00 -11.47
C ALA A 258 5.73 -2.90 -10.35
N ARG A 259 6.15 -2.30 -9.23
CA ARG A 259 6.56 -3.03 -8.01
C ARG A 259 5.42 -3.88 -7.44
N GLY A 260 4.19 -3.39 -7.53
CA GLY A 260 3.01 -4.13 -7.10
C GLY A 260 2.75 -5.37 -7.98
N LEU A 261 2.95 -5.24 -9.30
CA LEU A 261 2.90 -6.40 -10.21
C LEU A 261 4.01 -7.42 -9.93
N LEU A 262 5.18 -6.98 -9.46
CA LEU A 262 6.25 -7.89 -9.01
C LEU A 262 5.88 -8.63 -7.71
N ALA A 263 5.09 -8.02 -6.83
CA ALA A 263 4.58 -8.68 -5.63
C ALA A 263 3.40 -9.64 -5.92
N LEU A 264 2.65 -9.38 -6.99
CA LEU A 264 1.45 -10.14 -7.35
C LEU A 264 1.79 -11.59 -7.78
N GLY A 265 1.06 -12.57 -7.23
CA GLY A 265 1.14 -13.99 -7.60
C GLY A 265 0.31 -14.39 -8.83
N ALA A 266 -0.48 -13.45 -9.36
CA ALA A 266 -1.27 -13.58 -10.58
C ALA A 266 -0.65 -12.78 -11.74
N ARG A 267 -1.04 -13.16 -12.97
CA ARG A 267 -0.65 -12.46 -14.19
C ARG A 267 -1.79 -11.55 -14.66
N VAL A 268 -1.47 -10.35 -15.13
CA VAL A 268 -2.44 -9.39 -15.69
C VAL A 268 -2.18 -9.19 -17.19
N GLY A 269 -2.68 -10.11 -18.01
CA GLY A 269 -2.45 -10.09 -19.46
C GLY A 269 -1.01 -10.46 -19.86
N LEU A 270 -0.66 -10.23 -21.12
CA LEU A 270 0.65 -10.54 -21.70
C LEU A 270 1.47 -9.27 -21.96
N GLU A 271 0.84 -8.23 -22.50
CA GLU A 271 1.50 -7.00 -22.96
C GLU A 271 1.38 -5.87 -21.92
N LEU A 272 2.51 -5.36 -21.41
CA LEU A 272 2.54 -4.24 -20.48
C LEU A 272 3.16 -3.00 -21.11
N ALA A 273 2.47 -1.87 -20.96
CA ALA A 273 3.08 -0.56 -21.14
C ALA A 273 3.72 -0.12 -19.82
N VAL A 274 5.06 -0.15 -19.72
CA VAL A 274 5.79 0.30 -18.54
C VAL A 274 6.09 1.78 -18.66
N VAL A 275 5.51 2.58 -17.76
CA VAL A 275 5.63 4.04 -17.74
C VAL A 275 6.62 4.45 -16.65
N GLY A 276 7.73 5.06 -17.04
CA GLY A 276 8.74 5.54 -16.10
C GLY A 276 10.11 5.74 -16.75
N GLU A 277 11.02 6.35 -15.99
CA GLU A 277 12.38 6.66 -16.43
C GLU A 277 13.40 6.28 -15.35
N GLY A 278 14.68 6.23 -15.73
CA GLY A 278 15.78 5.95 -14.82
C GLY A 278 15.89 4.49 -14.39
N GLU A 279 16.68 4.26 -13.34
CA GLU A 279 17.08 2.92 -12.92
C GLU A 279 15.92 2.09 -12.35
N GLU A 280 14.98 2.69 -11.63
CA GLU A 280 13.81 1.97 -11.11
C GLU A 280 12.93 1.44 -12.25
N ALA A 281 12.71 2.24 -13.30
CA ALA A 281 11.92 1.83 -14.46
C ALA A 281 12.57 0.69 -15.23
N LYS A 282 13.88 0.77 -15.50
CA LYS A 282 14.66 -0.31 -16.14
C LYS A 282 14.59 -1.59 -15.32
N ARG A 283 14.88 -1.51 -14.02
CA ARG A 283 14.88 -2.65 -13.10
C ARG A 283 13.51 -3.32 -13.00
N CYS A 284 12.43 -2.54 -12.95
CA CYS A 284 11.06 -3.06 -12.96
C CYS A 284 10.73 -3.74 -14.29
N ALA A 285 11.06 -3.12 -15.42
CA ALA A 285 10.82 -3.66 -16.76
C ALA A 285 11.53 -5.01 -16.95
N GLU A 286 12.81 -5.10 -16.59
CA GLU A 286 13.59 -6.35 -16.65
C GLU A 286 13.00 -7.44 -15.76
N ALA A 287 12.60 -7.10 -14.53
CA ALA A 287 12.00 -8.05 -13.61
C ALA A 287 10.63 -8.54 -14.10
N LEU A 288 9.81 -7.67 -14.69
CA LEU A 288 8.53 -8.04 -15.30
C LEU A 288 8.75 -8.89 -16.56
N SER A 289 9.72 -8.56 -17.39
CA SER A 289 10.08 -9.36 -18.57
C SER A 289 10.52 -10.78 -18.18
N ARG A 290 11.31 -10.94 -17.11
CA ARG A 290 11.65 -12.25 -16.52
C ARG A 290 10.44 -13.05 -16.03
N ARG A 291 9.30 -12.39 -15.74
CA ARG A 291 8.02 -13.05 -15.43
C ARG A 291 7.18 -13.34 -16.69
N GLY A 292 7.74 -13.13 -17.87
CA GLY A 292 7.17 -13.48 -19.17
C GLY A 292 6.32 -12.39 -19.80
N TYR A 293 6.29 -11.17 -19.27
CA TYR A 293 5.57 -10.05 -19.89
C TYR A 293 6.32 -9.48 -21.11
N GLU A 294 5.55 -9.09 -22.13
CA GLU A 294 6.05 -8.30 -23.25
C GLU A 294 5.97 -6.82 -22.87
N ILE A 295 7.09 -6.11 -22.93
CA ILE A 295 7.22 -4.77 -22.35
C ILE A 295 7.36 -3.71 -23.45
N ALA A 296 6.46 -2.73 -23.46
CA ALA A 296 6.62 -1.48 -24.18
C ALA A 296 6.99 -0.36 -23.20
N MET A 297 8.20 0.16 -23.29
CA MET A 297 8.66 1.27 -22.44
C MET A 297 8.09 2.61 -22.91
N ILE A 298 7.62 3.42 -21.95
CA ILE A 298 7.13 4.78 -22.16
C ILE A 298 7.88 5.71 -21.23
N ALA A 299 8.66 6.60 -21.84
CA ALA A 299 9.34 7.70 -21.14
C ALA A 299 8.33 8.81 -20.78
N GLY A 300 8.55 9.45 -19.64
CA GLY A 300 7.74 10.55 -19.13
C GLY A 300 6.28 10.19 -18.78
N VAL A 301 5.48 11.24 -18.61
CA VAL A 301 4.05 11.12 -18.29
C VAL A 301 3.25 10.95 -19.59
N PRO A 302 2.45 9.88 -19.74
CA PRO A 302 1.64 9.68 -20.93
C PRO A 302 0.49 10.68 -21.00
N ARG A 303 -0.09 10.86 -22.19
CA ARG A 303 -1.23 11.76 -22.38
C ARG A 303 -2.51 11.23 -21.74
N ARG A 304 -2.77 9.91 -21.84
CA ARG A 304 -3.92 9.23 -21.23
C ARG A 304 -3.85 7.71 -21.35
N ALA A 305 -4.51 7.00 -20.42
CA ALA A 305 -4.88 5.59 -20.60
C ALA A 305 -6.33 5.44 -21.10
N LEU A 306 -6.57 4.39 -21.88
CA LEU A 306 -7.81 4.15 -22.63
C LEU A 306 -8.38 2.75 -22.35
N GLY A 307 -9.70 2.63 -22.34
CA GLY A 307 -10.41 1.36 -22.09
C GLY A 307 -10.81 1.19 -20.63
N ASN A 308 -11.70 0.23 -20.36
CA ASN A 308 -12.04 -0.22 -19.02
C ASN A 308 -12.31 -1.74 -19.02
N PRO A 309 -11.36 -2.60 -18.61
CA PRO A 309 -10.00 -2.25 -18.17
C PRO A 309 -9.16 -1.64 -19.30
N VAL A 310 -7.99 -1.11 -18.95
CA VAL A 310 -7.07 -0.49 -19.93
C VAL A 310 -6.78 -1.43 -21.10
N LYS A 311 -6.74 -0.87 -22.31
CA LYS A 311 -6.42 -1.54 -23.58
C LYS A 311 -5.36 -0.81 -24.42
N ALA A 312 -5.09 0.45 -24.08
CA ALA A 312 -4.07 1.24 -24.74
C ALA A 312 -3.68 2.45 -23.90
N VAL A 313 -2.53 3.02 -24.23
CA VAL A 313 -2.04 4.29 -23.69
C VAL A 313 -1.57 5.18 -24.84
N ASP A 314 -1.97 6.44 -24.82
CA ASP A 314 -1.49 7.46 -25.76
C ASP A 314 -0.27 8.15 -25.12
N THR A 315 0.90 8.10 -25.77
CA THR A 315 2.13 8.74 -25.30
C THR A 315 2.07 10.26 -25.44
N ALA A 316 2.96 10.98 -24.77
CA ALA A 316 3.08 12.43 -24.94
C ALA A 316 3.36 12.84 -26.40
N GLY A 317 4.11 12.01 -27.15
CA GLY A 317 4.40 12.21 -28.57
C GLY A 317 3.26 11.86 -29.53
N GLY A 318 2.08 11.47 -29.03
CA GLY A 318 0.90 11.17 -29.86
C GLY A 318 0.83 9.74 -30.41
N THR A 319 1.79 8.88 -30.09
CA THR A 319 1.75 7.46 -30.45
C THR A 319 0.78 6.70 -29.54
N ARG A 320 -0.03 5.81 -30.11
CA ARG A 320 -0.86 4.87 -29.34
C ARG A 320 -0.15 3.53 -29.20
N ILE A 321 -0.01 3.06 -27.96
CA ILE A 321 0.55 1.75 -27.64
C ILE A 321 -0.59 0.87 -27.12
N ARG A 322 -0.85 -0.25 -27.79
CA ARG A 322 -1.78 -1.28 -27.31
C ARG A 322 -1.10 -2.09 -26.19
N CYS A 323 -1.86 -2.42 -25.16
CA CYS A 323 -1.39 -3.19 -24.02
C CYS A 323 -2.58 -3.76 -23.25
N ASP A 324 -2.33 -4.82 -22.47
CA ASP A 324 -3.32 -5.39 -21.55
C ASP A 324 -3.38 -4.63 -20.22
N ALA A 325 -2.27 -4.00 -19.84
CA ALA A 325 -2.17 -3.18 -18.63
C ALA A 325 -1.03 -2.15 -18.74
N VAL A 326 -1.13 -1.11 -17.90
CA VAL A 326 -0.10 -0.09 -17.71
C VAL A 326 0.57 -0.33 -16.36
N ALA A 327 1.90 -0.36 -16.35
CA ALA A 327 2.70 -0.52 -15.15
C ALA A 327 3.49 0.76 -14.87
N ILE A 328 3.14 1.49 -13.82
CA ILE A 328 3.82 2.72 -13.40
C ILE A 328 5.06 2.34 -12.58
N ALA A 329 6.24 2.69 -13.09
CA ALA A 329 7.53 2.37 -12.50
C ALA A 329 8.26 3.65 -12.08
N GLN A 330 7.74 4.29 -11.04
CA GLN A 330 8.38 5.44 -10.39
C GLN A 330 9.21 4.98 -9.18
N PRO A 331 10.29 5.70 -8.84
CA PRO A 331 10.96 5.53 -7.54
C PRO A 331 9.92 5.54 -6.41
N PRO A 332 10.02 4.62 -5.44
CA PRO A 332 9.07 4.60 -4.33
C PRO A 332 9.25 5.85 -3.47
N ALA A 333 8.15 6.49 -3.10
CA ALA A 333 8.18 7.61 -2.18
C ALA A 333 8.50 7.14 -0.75
N PRO A 334 9.41 7.82 -0.03
CA PRO A 334 9.74 7.52 1.36
C PRO A 334 8.51 7.46 2.27
N LEU A 335 8.35 6.37 3.04
CA LEU A 335 7.29 6.21 4.04
C LEU A 335 7.71 6.86 5.36
N HIS A 336 7.74 8.19 5.37
CA HIS A 336 8.27 9.01 6.45
C HIS A 336 7.27 9.25 7.61
N GLU A 337 6.00 8.87 7.44
CA GLU A 337 4.89 9.30 8.30
C GLU A 337 5.08 8.88 9.76
N LEU A 338 5.58 7.67 10.03
CA LEU A 338 5.87 7.21 11.40
C LEU A 338 6.97 8.05 12.07
N ALA A 339 8.03 8.39 11.34
CA ALA A 339 9.11 9.20 11.89
C ALA A 339 8.66 10.65 12.09
N SER A 340 7.95 11.21 11.11
CA SER A 340 7.43 12.58 11.17
C SER A 340 6.36 12.75 12.24
N SER A 341 5.49 11.77 12.47
CA SER A 341 4.51 11.81 13.57
C SER A 341 5.16 11.85 14.96
N ALA A 342 6.39 11.31 15.07
CA ALA A 342 7.20 11.36 16.27
C ALA A 342 8.06 12.64 16.38
N GLY A 343 7.99 13.54 15.40
CA GLY A 343 8.72 14.82 15.39
C GLY A 343 10.03 14.82 14.58
N ALA A 344 10.37 13.75 13.87
CA ALA A 344 11.53 13.77 12.97
C ALA A 344 11.28 14.68 11.76
N GLN A 345 12.27 15.50 11.43
CA GLN A 345 12.21 16.36 10.25
C GLN A 345 12.36 15.54 8.96
N ALA A 346 11.57 15.89 7.95
CA ALA A 346 11.72 15.41 6.58
C ALA A 346 11.96 16.61 5.66
N HIS A 347 12.64 16.39 4.54
CA HIS A 347 12.91 17.42 3.54
C HIS A 347 12.39 16.98 2.19
N PHE A 348 11.93 17.92 1.36
CA PHE A 348 11.46 17.61 0.01
C PHE A 348 12.64 17.50 -0.95
N ASP A 349 12.74 16.39 -1.69
CA ASP A 349 13.83 16.14 -2.66
C ASP A 349 13.34 16.05 -4.12
N GLY A 350 12.06 16.34 -4.37
CA GLY A 350 11.42 16.19 -5.68
C GLY A 350 10.75 14.84 -5.92
N ALA A 351 11.21 13.77 -5.26
CA ALA A 351 10.62 12.42 -5.33
C ALA A 351 9.75 12.10 -4.10
N GLY A 352 9.93 12.82 -3.00
CA GLY A 352 9.09 12.72 -1.81
C GLY A 352 9.67 13.48 -0.64
N PHE A 353 9.41 12.98 0.57
CA PHE A 353 9.85 13.58 1.83
C PHE A 353 10.73 12.61 2.63
N PRO A 354 11.96 12.30 2.19
CA PRO A 354 12.88 11.50 2.99
C PRO A 354 13.13 12.13 4.37
N VAL A 355 13.22 11.25 5.38
CA VAL A 355 13.57 11.63 6.76
C VAL A 355 15.00 12.14 6.79
N GLN A 356 15.20 13.34 7.32
CA GLN A 356 16.51 13.95 7.46
C GLN A 356 17.32 13.23 8.54
N THR A 357 18.52 12.79 8.18
CA THR A 357 19.41 12.05 9.08
C THR A 357 20.89 12.38 8.84
N ASP A 358 21.71 12.30 9.89
CA ASP A 358 23.17 12.35 9.78
C ASP A 358 23.78 11.04 9.24
N ALA A 359 25.12 10.94 9.18
CA ALA A 359 25.79 9.76 8.64
C ALA A 359 25.48 8.47 9.42
N GLU A 360 25.27 8.58 10.73
CA GLU A 360 24.88 7.50 11.62
C GLU A 360 23.38 7.17 11.59
N GLY A 361 22.58 7.94 10.85
CA GLY A 361 21.13 7.72 10.74
C GLY A 361 20.32 8.41 11.85
N ARG A 362 20.91 9.27 12.68
CA ARG A 362 20.21 10.01 13.74
C ARG A 362 19.30 11.06 13.14
N THR A 363 18.07 11.17 13.66
CA THR A 363 17.12 12.21 13.26
C THR A 363 17.21 13.43 14.18
N SER A 364 16.33 14.43 13.98
CA SER A 364 16.14 15.55 14.92
C SER A 364 15.58 15.13 16.28
N VAL A 365 15.07 13.89 16.40
CA VAL A 365 14.57 13.31 17.65
C VAL A 365 15.65 12.40 18.24
N PRO A 366 16.17 12.66 19.45
CA PRO A 366 17.39 12.01 19.95
C PRO A 366 17.36 10.48 20.02
N TRP A 367 16.19 9.89 20.26
CA TRP A 367 16.00 8.45 20.39
C TRP A 367 15.59 7.75 19.08
N LEU A 368 15.47 8.50 17.98
CA LEU A 368 14.92 8.03 16.71
C LEU A 368 15.95 8.12 15.59
N PHE A 369 16.07 7.01 14.87
CA PHE A 369 16.94 6.82 13.72
C PHE A 369 16.12 6.44 12.49
N ALA A 370 16.64 6.70 11.29
CA ALA A 370 16.02 6.25 10.04
C ALA A 370 17.07 5.73 9.05
N ALA A 371 16.72 4.67 8.31
CA ALA A 371 17.64 3.99 7.40
C ALA A 371 16.97 3.48 6.13
N GLY A 372 17.72 3.47 5.02
CA GLY A 372 17.26 3.05 3.70
C GLY A 372 16.37 4.07 2.99
N THR A 373 15.44 3.58 2.18
CA THR A 373 14.59 4.42 1.31
C THR A 373 13.82 5.49 2.07
N VAL A 374 13.37 5.22 3.29
CA VAL A 374 12.65 6.21 4.13
C VAL A 374 13.51 7.44 4.43
N ALA A 375 14.84 7.29 4.46
CA ALA A 375 15.81 8.36 4.69
C ALA A 375 16.52 8.81 3.39
N GLY A 376 16.11 8.31 2.23
CA GLY A 376 16.78 8.59 0.95
C GLY A 376 18.21 8.02 0.86
N LYS A 377 18.53 6.97 1.63
CA LYS A 377 19.90 6.43 1.78
C LYS A 377 20.06 5.01 1.24
N PRO A 378 21.30 4.60 0.88
CA PRO A 378 21.61 3.21 0.56
C PRO A 378 21.21 2.27 1.70
N ALA A 379 20.44 1.23 1.39
CA ALA A 379 19.75 0.43 2.41
C ALA A 379 20.68 -0.23 3.43
N VAL A 380 21.58 -1.12 3.00
CA VAL A 380 22.44 -1.90 3.93
C VAL A 380 23.40 -1.00 4.73
N PRO A 381 24.21 -0.11 4.10
CA PRO A 381 25.16 0.71 4.86
C PRO A 381 24.49 1.65 5.88
N SER A 382 23.35 2.26 5.52
CA SER A 382 22.64 3.12 6.48
C SER A 382 21.96 2.31 7.59
N GLY A 383 21.50 1.10 7.30
CA GLY A 383 20.98 0.17 8.31
C GLY A 383 22.03 -0.21 9.35
N GLU A 384 23.22 -0.63 8.90
CA GLU A 384 24.34 -0.97 9.79
C GLU A 384 24.75 0.20 10.67
N ALA A 385 24.86 1.40 10.10
CA ALA A 385 25.20 2.62 10.81
C ALA A 385 24.16 2.96 11.88
N ALA A 386 22.87 2.96 11.52
CA ALA A 386 21.76 3.26 12.44
C ALA A 386 21.64 2.23 13.57
N GLY A 387 21.71 0.93 13.25
CA GLY A 387 21.67 -0.14 14.25
C GLY A 387 22.82 -0.05 15.25
N SER A 388 24.04 0.20 14.78
CA SER A 388 25.21 0.39 15.62
C SER A 388 25.10 1.64 16.49
N ALA A 389 24.61 2.74 15.93
CA ALA A 389 24.51 4.03 16.62
C ALA A 389 23.41 4.05 17.69
N ALA A 390 22.32 3.31 17.48
CA ALA A 390 21.23 3.17 18.45
C ALA A 390 21.61 2.32 19.68
N CYS A 391 22.76 1.64 19.66
CA CYS A 391 23.25 0.82 20.76
C CYS A 391 24.40 1.46 21.56
N ARG A 392 24.89 2.62 21.11
CA ARG A 392 25.90 3.43 21.81
C ARG A 392 25.21 4.52 22.61
#